data_AF-A0A6N9CEB5-F1
#
_entry.id   AF-A0A6N9CEB5-F1
#
_cell.length_a   1.000
_cell.length_b   1.000
_cell.length_c   1.000
_cell.angle_alpha   90.00
_cell.angle_beta   90.00
_cell.angle_gamma   90.00
#
_symmetry.space_group_name_H-M   'P 1'
#
loop_
_entity.id
_entity.type
_entity.pdbx_description
1 polymer ?
#
loop_
_entity_poly.entity_id
_entity_poly.type
_entity_poly.pdbx_seq_one_letter_code
_entity_poly.pdbx_strand_id
1 'polypeptide(L)'
;MNNSERLHWSFDYNYGAQKPHFTEQLVETFLRFYAKPETDRIGAEAAEHIYDIFPNYWRGYAIREHLQDNLSLGQAVIKRQQADDAGWHYTIRYTNTTSGEDLQLRFYTANDLHRSLTDKWYVQAQNDCQDSYSTFACEGQRVVDEIRLTFNHAEITVGLIQKDMPFTCNWALFDVIPALSGAIQGSGEVVEMAVLEDLEKLRPMNRISFLESIQLHETQLDGYYLYGEGLLPSYWWLDMGGNVAISANFFQTCVLREIVGGSA
;
A
#
# COMPACT_ATOMS: atom_id res chain seq x y z
N MET A 1 27.66 -17.59 -8.55
CA MET A 1 26.30 -17.05 -8.57
C MET A 1 25.94 -16.73 -7.15
N ASN A 2 25.89 -15.45 -6.81
CA ASN A 2 25.60 -14.98 -5.46
C ASN A 2 24.13 -15.30 -5.15
N ASN A 3 23.89 -16.05 -4.08
CA ASN A 3 22.53 -16.32 -3.58
C ASN A 3 21.85 -15.08 -2.98
N SER A 4 22.52 -13.93 -2.94
CA SER A 4 22.04 -12.68 -2.34
C SER A 4 21.04 -11.89 -3.20
N GLU A 5 20.74 -12.34 -4.42
CA GLU A 5 19.78 -11.68 -5.31
C GLU A 5 18.40 -12.36 -5.32
N ARG A 6 18.21 -13.44 -4.57
CA ARG A 6 16.89 -14.04 -4.40
C ARG A 6 16.10 -13.25 -3.37
N LEU A 7 15.38 -12.25 -3.85
CA LEU A 7 14.33 -11.59 -3.08
C LEU A 7 13.28 -12.65 -2.68
N HIS A 8 13.24 -13.05 -1.41
CA HIS A 8 12.36 -14.10 -0.89
C HIS A 8 10.84 -13.80 -0.99
N TRP A 9 10.47 -12.65 -1.55
CA TRP A 9 9.19 -12.00 -1.34
C TRP A 9 8.54 -11.47 -2.63
N SER A 10 9.23 -11.51 -3.78
CA SER A 10 8.54 -11.39 -5.07
C SER A 10 7.98 -12.75 -5.42
N PHE A 11 6.66 -12.84 -5.47
CA PHE A 11 5.94 -14.00 -5.95
C PHE A 11 6.15 -14.18 -7.46
N ASP A 12 7.37 -14.54 -7.90
CA ASP A 12 7.61 -15.01 -9.26
C ASP A 12 7.17 -16.47 -9.35
N TYR A 13 5.86 -16.68 -9.42
CA TYR A 13 5.28 -18.02 -9.61
C TYR A 13 5.49 -18.55 -11.04
N ASN A 14 6.21 -17.84 -11.92
CA ASN A 14 6.54 -18.30 -13.26
C ASN A 14 8.06 -18.41 -13.44
N TYR A 15 8.61 -19.49 -12.89
CA TYR A 15 9.98 -19.98 -13.08
C TYR A 15 10.39 -20.30 -14.57
N GLY A 16 9.75 -19.71 -15.58
CA GLY A 16 10.06 -19.95 -16.98
C GLY A 16 9.56 -18.88 -17.94
N ALA A 17 10.50 -18.15 -18.54
CA ALA A 17 10.39 -17.42 -19.81
C ALA A 17 9.25 -16.38 -19.93
N GLN A 18 9.34 -15.29 -19.15
CA GLN A 18 8.55 -14.09 -19.40
C GLN A 18 9.44 -13.00 -20.01
N LYS A 19 8.94 -12.30 -21.03
CA LYS A 19 9.52 -11.06 -21.53
C LYS A 19 8.47 -9.95 -21.41
N PRO A 20 8.82 -8.81 -20.79
CA PRO A 20 10.04 -8.60 -19.98
C PRO A 20 10.01 -9.44 -18.68
N HIS A 21 11.17 -9.62 -18.04
CA HIS A 21 11.25 -10.35 -16.77
C HIS A 21 10.74 -9.49 -15.61
N PHE A 22 9.93 -10.09 -14.71
CA PHE A 22 9.39 -9.40 -13.53
C PHE A 22 10.47 -8.72 -12.70
N THR A 23 11.49 -9.47 -12.31
CA THR A 23 12.58 -8.96 -11.47
C THR A 23 13.33 -7.81 -12.15
N GLU A 24 13.55 -7.89 -13.46
CA GLU A 24 14.24 -6.83 -14.22
C GLU A 24 13.42 -5.53 -14.20
N GLN A 25 12.12 -5.60 -14.46
CA GLN A 25 11.23 -4.42 -14.47
C GLN A 25 11.05 -3.80 -13.08
N LEU A 26 10.91 -4.64 -12.05
CA LEU A 26 10.87 -4.19 -10.66
C LEU A 26 12.15 -3.45 -10.29
N VAL A 27 13.31 -4.05 -10.59
CA VAL A 27 14.62 -3.47 -10.29
C VAL A 27 14.86 -2.21 -11.11
N GLU A 28 14.51 -2.18 -12.40
CA GLU A 28 14.66 -0.98 -13.23
C GLU A 28 13.81 0.18 -12.68
N THR A 29 12.56 -0.10 -12.29
CA THR A 29 11.66 0.91 -11.73
C THR A 29 12.20 1.45 -10.40
N PHE A 30 12.63 0.55 -9.52
CA PHE A 30 13.29 0.90 -8.26
C PHE A 30 14.52 1.79 -8.52
N LEU A 31 15.45 1.33 -9.36
CA LEU A 31 16.68 2.06 -9.67
C LEU A 31 16.41 3.41 -10.33
N ARG A 32 15.37 3.54 -11.15
CA ARG A 32 15.00 4.81 -11.80
C ARG A 32 14.68 5.90 -10.77
N PHE A 33 14.02 5.54 -9.66
CA PHE A 33 13.76 6.47 -8.57
C PHE A 33 15.06 6.89 -7.87
N TYR A 34 15.95 5.95 -7.56
CA TYR A 34 17.22 6.25 -6.85
C TYR A 34 18.32 6.84 -7.75
N ALA A 35 18.21 6.72 -9.07
CA ALA A 35 19.15 7.30 -10.04
C ALA A 35 18.99 8.82 -10.22
N LYS A 36 17.90 9.40 -9.73
CA LYS A 36 17.68 10.86 -9.71
C LYS A 36 17.95 11.40 -8.30
N PRO A 37 19.15 11.94 -8.04
CA PRO A 37 19.45 12.56 -6.76
C PRO A 37 18.89 13.97 -6.77
N GLU A 38 17.58 14.15 -6.59
CA GLU A 38 17.02 15.44 -6.18
C GLU A 38 15.53 15.31 -5.85
N THR A 39 15.22 15.44 -4.57
CA THR A 39 14.19 16.33 -4.03
C THR A 39 14.39 16.27 -2.53
N ASP A 40 14.52 17.43 -1.89
CA ASP A 40 14.75 17.58 -0.47
C ASP A 40 13.83 16.64 0.32
N ARG A 41 14.42 15.53 0.76
CA ARG A 41 13.73 14.52 1.53
C ARG A 41 13.57 15.08 2.93
N ILE A 42 12.35 14.94 3.46
CA ILE A 42 11.92 15.17 4.86
C ILE A 42 11.19 16.52 5.05
N GLY A 43 9.89 16.45 5.38
CA GLY A 43 9.21 17.47 6.18
C GLY A 43 8.11 18.29 5.52
N ALA A 44 7.53 17.89 4.39
CA ALA A 44 6.46 18.67 3.79
C ALA A 44 5.10 18.43 4.48
N GLU A 45 4.38 19.50 4.80
CA GLU A 45 2.96 19.49 5.20
C GLU A 45 2.07 18.80 4.15
N ALA A 46 2.57 18.61 2.93
CA ALA A 46 1.95 17.81 1.89
C ALA A 46 2.99 17.01 1.09
N ALA A 47 2.76 15.72 0.92
CA ALA A 47 3.58 14.84 0.09
C ALA A 47 2.71 13.90 -0.75
N GLU A 48 3.14 13.63 -1.98
CA GLU A 48 2.49 12.72 -2.90
C GLU A 48 3.49 11.64 -3.32
N HIS A 49 3.19 10.37 -3.02
CA HIS A 49 4.02 9.23 -3.42
C HIS A 49 3.32 8.50 -4.56
N ILE A 50 4.07 8.20 -5.61
CA ILE A 50 3.55 7.55 -6.80
C ILE A 50 4.26 6.20 -6.96
N TYR A 51 3.46 5.15 -7.08
CA TYR A 51 3.90 3.77 -7.20
C TYR A 51 3.43 3.18 -8.52
N ASP A 52 4.31 2.42 -9.18
CA ASP A 52 3.91 1.52 -10.26
C ASP A 52 3.44 0.20 -9.66
N ILE A 53 2.41 -0.39 -10.26
CA ILE A 53 1.80 -1.65 -9.80
C ILE A 53 2.24 -2.77 -10.73
N PHE A 54 2.89 -3.79 -10.19
CA PHE A 54 3.28 -4.99 -10.92
C PHE A 54 2.45 -6.21 -10.47
N PRO A 55 2.13 -7.15 -11.39
CA PRO A 55 1.37 -8.35 -11.04
C PRO A 55 2.26 -9.37 -10.33
N ASN A 56 1.75 -9.97 -9.24
CA ASN A 56 2.40 -11.13 -8.61
C ASN A 56 1.96 -12.46 -9.26
N TYR A 57 0.88 -12.45 -10.04
CA TYR A 57 0.43 -13.60 -10.82
C TYR A 57 0.12 -13.16 -12.24
N TRP A 58 0.81 -13.72 -13.23
CA TRP A 58 0.67 -13.32 -14.64
C TRP A 58 -0.48 -14.03 -15.38
N ARG A 59 -0.88 -15.22 -14.92
CA ARG A 59 -1.90 -16.04 -15.59
C ARG A 59 -3.31 -15.50 -15.30
N GLY A 60 -3.67 -14.40 -15.97
CA GLY A 60 -5.01 -13.80 -15.88
C GLY A 60 -5.10 -12.36 -16.36
N TYR A 61 -3.97 -11.65 -16.44
CA TYR A 61 -3.92 -10.28 -16.93
C TYR A 61 -3.91 -10.26 -18.47
N ALA A 62 -4.98 -9.75 -19.07
CA ALA A 62 -5.10 -9.59 -20.51
C ALA A 62 -4.27 -8.40 -20.97
N ILE A 63 -2.99 -8.64 -21.24
CA ILE A 63 -2.14 -7.61 -21.86
C ILE A 63 -2.64 -7.42 -23.28
N ARG A 64 -3.10 -6.21 -23.58
CA ARG A 64 -3.38 -5.84 -24.98
C ARG A 64 -2.10 -6.05 -25.78
N GLU A 65 -2.19 -6.64 -26.97
CA GLU A 65 -1.04 -7.09 -27.79
C GLU A 65 0.09 -6.05 -28.00
N HIS A 66 -0.15 -4.77 -27.70
CA HIS A 66 0.79 -3.65 -27.81
C HIS A 66 1.55 -3.28 -26.52
N LEU A 67 1.31 -3.96 -25.39
CA LEU A 67 1.96 -3.68 -24.09
C LEU A 67 3.03 -4.74 -23.70
N GLN A 68 3.50 -5.53 -24.66
CA GLN A 68 4.43 -6.65 -24.40
C GLN A 68 5.76 -6.26 -23.74
N ASP A 69 6.12 -4.97 -23.72
CA ASP A 69 7.39 -4.47 -23.16
C ASP A 69 7.27 -3.86 -21.74
N ASN A 70 6.07 -3.82 -21.15
CA ASN A 70 5.86 -3.24 -19.81
C ASN A 70 4.92 -4.13 -18.97
N LEU A 71 5.36 -4.52 -17.76
CA LEU A 71 4.56 -5.34 -16.84
C LEU A 71 3.65 -4.52 -15.93
N SER A 72 3.81 -3.19 -15.90
CA SER A 72 3.02 -2.33 -15.03
C SER A 72 1.53 -2.45 -15.37
N LEU A 73 0.74 -2.85 -14.38
CA LEU A 73 -0.72 -2.88 -14.45
C LEU A 73 -1.32 -1.49 -14.35
N GLY A 74 -0.56 -0.50 -13.87
CA GLY A 74 -1.02 0.86 -13.64
C GLY A 74 -0.29 1.50 -12.47
N GLN A 75 -0.98 2.36 -11.73
CA GLN A 75 -0.37 3.18 -10.67
C GLN A 75 -1.21 3.32 -9.42
N ALA A 76 -0.54 3.48 -8.29
CA ALA A 76 -1.14 3.95 -7.04
C ALA A 76 -0.51 5.29 -6.64
N VAL A 77 -1.33 6.29 -6.37
CA VAL A 77 -0.94 7.63 -5.92
C VAL A 77 -1.46 7.81 -4.51
N ILE A 78 -0.54 8.07 -3.58
CA ILE A 78 -0.83 8.31 -2.16
C ILE A 78 -0.49 9.75 -1.87
N LYS A 79 -1.52 10.60 -1.80
CA LYS A 79 -1.37 11.99 -1.39
C LYS A 79 -1.73 12.14 0.08
N ARG A 80 -0.84 12.80 0.82
CA ARG A 80 -0.93 13.03 2.26
C ARG A 80 -0.81 14.52 2.50
N GLN A 81 -1.69 15.06 3.33
CA GLN A 81 -1.67 16.47 3.71
C GLN A 81 -1.93 16.56 5.20
N GLN A 82 -1.06 17.24 5.94
CA GLN A 82 -1.31 17.55 7.34
C GLN A 82 -2.49 18.51 7.40
N ALA A 83 -3.50 18.14 8.19
CA ALA A 83 -4.72 18.92 8.35
C ALA A 83 -4.68 19.60 9.73
N ASP A 84 -4.22 20.86 9.77
CA ASP A 84 -4.03 21.67 11.00
C ASP A 84 -3.51 20.84 12.20
N ASP A 85 -3.73 21.28 13.44
CA ASP A 85 -3.15 20.69 14.66
C ASP A 85 -3.72 19.31 15.09
N ALA A 86 -4.44 18.56 14.22
CA ALA A 86 -5.19 17.37 14.65
C ALA A 86 -4.89 16.06 13.90
N GLY A 87 -4.33 16.08 12.68
CA GLY A 87 -4.17 14.82 11.94
C GLY A 87 -3.68 14.93 10.50
N TRP A 88 -3.89 13.86 9.75
CA TRP A 88 -3.52 13.72 8.35
C TRP A 88 -4.74 13.44 7.49
N HIS A 89 -4.83 14.11 6.35
CA HIS A 89 -5.79 13.84 5.29
C HIS A 89 -5.11 13.06 4.17
N TYR A 90 -5.72 11.95 3.79
CA TYR A 90 -5.26 11.08 2.71
C TYR A 90 -6.21 11.15 1.53
N THR A 91 -5.62 11.25 0.33
CA THR A 91 -6.32 11.03 -0.93
C THR A 91 -5.55 9.97 -1.70
N ILE A 92 -6.18 8.83 -1.93
CA ILE A 92 -5.61 7.71 -2.68
C ILE A 92 -6.27 7.64 -4.04
N ARG A 93 -5.46 7.45 -5.08
CA ARG A 93 -5.93 7.05 -6.39
C ARG A 93 -5.18 5.80 -6.82
N TYR A 94 -5.92 4.72 -7.05
CA TYR A 94 -5.38 3.48 -7.56
C TYR A 94 -6.03 3.21 -8.92
N THR A 95 -5.21 2.94 -9.94
CA THR A 95 -5.69 2.65 -11.29
C THR A 95 -4.99 1.40 -11.79
N ASN A 96 -5.77 0.39 -12.18
CA ASN A 96 -5.31 -0.82 -12.84
C ASN A 96 -5.87 -0.86 -14.27
N THR A 97 -5.02 -0.54 -15.22
CA THR A 97 -5.31 -0.48 -16.66
C THR A 97 -5.64 -1.84 -17.27
N THR A 98 -5.28 -2.94 -16.61
CA THR A 98 -5.58 -4.28 -17.12
C THR A 98 -6.97 -4.75 -16.73
N SER A 99 -7.38 -4.52 -15.49
CA SER A 99 -8.76 -4.80 -15.03
C SER A 99 -9.75 -3.68 -15.40
N GLY A 100 -9.25 -2.47 -15.66
CA GLY A 100 -10.08 -1.27 -15.83
C GLY A 100 -10.58 -0.69 -14.51
N GLU A 101 -9.96 -1.08 -13.38
CA GLU A 101 -10.31 -0.60 -12.05
C GLU A 101 -9.73 0.80 -11.80
N ASP A 102 -10.56 1.74 -11.36
CA ASP A 102 -10.17 3.05 -10.81
C ASP A 102 -10.80 3.18 -9.42
N LEU A 103 -9.96 3.19 -8.39
CA LEU A 103 -10.34 3.30 -6.98
C LEU A 103 -9.85 4.65 -6.43
N GLN A 104 -10.75 5.38 -5.80
CA GLN A 104 -10.50 6.65 -5.16
C GLN A 104 -10.96 6.60 -3.71
N LEU A 105 -10.04 6.92 -2.81
CA LEU A 105 -10.27 6.88 -1.37
C LEU A 105 -9.95 8.23 -0.74
N ARG A 106 -10.76 8.65 0.23
CA ARG A 106 -10.48 9.82 1.07
C ARG A 106 -10.77 9.52 2.52
N PHE A 107 -9.82 9.81 3.39
CA PHE A 107 -9.93 9.53 4.83
C PHE A 107 -9.01 10.41 5.66
N TYR A 108 -9.28 10.47 6.96
CA TYR A 108 -8.49 11.21 7.93
C TYR A 108 -7.96 10.29 9.02
N THR A 109 -6.77 10.60 9.49
CA THR A 109 -6.14 9.88 10.59
C THR A 109 -5.60 10.82 11.66
N ALA A 110 -5.51 10.31 12.89
CA ALA A 110 -4.79 10.95 13.97
C ALA A 110 -3.30 11.07 13.67
N ASN A 111 -2.65 12.07 14.26
CA ASN A 111 -1.19 12.16 14.26
C ASN A 111 -0.55 11.28 15.35
N ASP A 112 -0.92 9.99 15.37
CA ASP A 112 -0.29 8.96 16.21
C ASP A 112 0.55 7.98 15.36
N LEU A 113 1.26 7.06 16.02
CA LEU A 113 2.12 6.08 15.35
C LEU A 113 1.34 5.09 14.47
N HIS A 114 0.06 4.87 14.77
CA HIS A 114 -0.79 3.90 14.07
C HIS A 114 -1.63 4.54 12.97
N ARG A 115 -1.53 5.86 12.78
CA ARG A 115 -2.39 6.65 11.90
C ARG A 115 -3.84 6.22 12.07
N SER A 116 -4.32 6.30 13.31
CA SER A 116 -5.65 5.81 13.67
C SER A 116 -6.73 6.56 12.89
N LEU A 117 -7.68 5.85 12.27
CA LEU A 117 -8.81 6.50 11.56
C LEU A 117 -9.71 7.28 12.53
N THR A 118 -9.93 8.58 12.28
CA THR A 118 -10.64 9.49 13.23
C THR A 118 -11.99 10.02 12.75
N ASP A 119 -12.24 10.06 11.44
CA ASP A 119 -13.46 10.64 10.86
C ASP A 119 -14.14 9.68 9.89
N LYS A 120 -15.20 10.18 9.24
CA LYS A 120 -15.79 9.54 8.08
C LYS A 120 -14.77 9.38 6.96
N TRP A 121 -14.91 8.30 6.21
CA TRP A 121 -14.13 8.04 5.02
C TRP A 121 -15.02 7.74 3.83
N TYR A 122 -14.45 7.89 2.65
CA TYR A 122 -15.15 7.81 1.38
C TYR A 122 -14.44 6.85 0.44
N VAL A 123 -15.22 5.98 -0.18
CA VAL A 123 -14.76 5.06 -1.21
C VAL A 123 -15.55 5.31 -2.48
N GLN A 124 -14.85 5.39 -3.60
CA GLN A 124 -15.43 5.40 -4.93
C GLN A 124 -14.62 4.46 -5.81
N ALA A 125 -15.26 3.44 -6.35
CA ALA A 125 -14.66 2.51 -7.29
C ALA A 125 -15.41 2.56 -8.63
N GLN A 126 -14.66 2.47 -9.72
CA GLN A 126 -15.19 2.29 -11.06
C GLN A 126 -14.49 1.11 -11.71
N ASN A 127 -15.21 0.38 -12.55
CA ASN A 127 -14.66 -0.75 -13.28
C ASN A 127 -15.19 -0.77 -14.72
N ASP A 128 -14.26 -0.81 -15.68
CA ASP A 128 -14.55 -0.85 -17.12
C ASP A 128 -14.89 -2.26 -17.67
N CYS A 129 -15.11 -3.26 -16.80
CA CYS A 129 -15.41 -4.66 -17.17
C CYS A 129 -16.72 -4.91 -17.97
N GLN A 130 -17.41 -3.87 -18.49
CA GLN A 130 -18.68 -3.99 -19.23
C GLN A 130 -19.79 -4.79 -18.52
N ASP A 131 -19.68 -4.98 -17.21
CA ASP A 131 -20.71 -5.64 -16.38
C ASP A 131 -21.62 -4.60 -15.72
N SER A 132 -22.75 -5.07 -15.19
CA SER A 132 -23.73 -4.33 -14.39
C SER A 132 -23.18 -3.62 -13.15
N TYR A 133 -21.99 -4.01 -12.70
CA TYR A 133 -21.25 -3.40 -11.59
C TYR A 133 -20.14 -2.48 -12.10
N SER A 134 -20.52 -1.35 -12.71
CA SER A 134 -19.55 -0.39 -13.26
C SER A 134 -19.07 0.66 -12.25
N THR A 135 -19.83 0.90 -11.20
CA THR A 135 -19.50 1.90 -10.17
C THR A 135 -19.98 1.45 -8.79
N PHE A 136 -19.18 1.78 -7.77
CA PHE A 136 -19.51 1.60 -6.37
C PHE A 136 -19.08 2.85 -5.60
N ALA A 137 -19.89 3.28 -4.63
CA ALA A 137 -19.51 4.35 -3.73
C ALA A 137 -20.10 4.09 -2.35
N CYS A 138 -19.29 4.30 -1.31
CA CYS A 138 -19.76 4.25 0.06
C CYS A 138 -19.09 5.30 0.94
N GLU A 139 -19.78 5.66 2.03
CA GLU A 139 -19.21 6.40 3.15
C GLU A 139 -19.10 5.45 4.34
N GLY A 140 -17.95 5.41 5.00
CA GLY A 140 -17.81 4.63 6.22
C GLY A 140 -17.45 5.48 7.42
N GLN A 141 -17.70 4.92 8.60
CA GLN A 141 -17.39 5.55 9.87
C GLN A 141 -17.22 4.50 10.97
N ARG A 142 -16.45 4.88 11.99
CA ARG A 142 -16.40 4.15 13.25
C ARG A 142 -17.44 4.74 14.21
N VAL A 143 -18.34 3.90 14.70
CA VAL A 143 -19.33 4.25 15.73
C VAL A 143 -19.02 3.42 16.97
N VAL A 144 -18.35 4.02 17.95
CA VAL A 144 -17.86 3.32 19.16
C VAL A 144 -16.88 2.20 18.78
N ASP A 145 -17.33 0.95 18.80
CA ASP A 145 -16.60 -0.27 18.46
C ASP A 145 -17.06 -0.89 17.14
N GLU A 146 -18.07 -0.32 16.48
CA GLU A 146 -18.61 -0.79 15.21
C GLU A 146 -18.00 -0.04 14.03
N ILE A 147 -17.70 -0.78 12.95
CA ILE A 147 -17.43 -0.19 11.65
C ILE A 147 -18.69 -0.28 10.81
N ARG A 148 -19.16 0.88 10.35
CA ARG A 148 -20.38 1.01 9.56
C ARG A 148 -20.06 1.57 8.19
N LEU A 149 -20.72 1.04 7.17
CA LEU A 149 -20.70 1.55 5.81
C LEU A 149 -22.11 1.96 5.41
N THR A 150 -22.22 3.11 4.75
CA THR A 150 -23.44 3.62 4.14
C THR A 150 -23.28 3.62 2.61
N PHE A 151 -24.14 2.89 1.92
CA PHE A 151 -24.22 2.89 0.45
C PHE A 151 -25.68 2.79 0.03
N ASN A 152 -26.09 3.50 -1.02
CA ASN A 152 -27.48 3.53 -1.50
C ASN A 152 -28.53 3.80 -0.41
N HIS A 153 -28.21 4.69 0.54
CA HIS A 153 -29.03 5.02 1.73
C HIS A 153 -29.24 3.88 2.74
N ALA A 154 -28.58 2.74 2.57
CA ALA A 154 -28.55 1.65 3.54
C ALA A 154 -27.27 1.73 4.38
N GLU A 155 -27.42 1.63 5.69
CA GLU A 155 -26.31 1.48 6.63
C GLU A 155 -26.15 0.01 7.00
N ILE A 156 -24.94 -0.53 6.89
CA ILE A 156 -24.59 -1.87 7.33
C ILE A 156 -23.42 -1.82 8.30
N THR A 157 -23.40 -2.75 9.26
CA THR A 157 -22.22 -3.00 10.10
C THR A 157 -21.34 -4.03 9.42
N VAL A 158 -20.08 -3.69 9.15
CA VAL A 158 -19.11 -4.57 8.48
C VAL A 158 -18.13 -5.25 9.43
N GLY A 159 -18.10 -4.84 10.70
CA GLY A 159 -17.32 -5.52 11.72
C GLY A 159 -17.26 -4.78 13.05
N LEU A 160 -16.66 -5.44 14.04
CA LEU A 160 -16.43 -4.93 15.38
C LEU A 160 -14.92 -4.84 15.64
N ILE A 161 -14.49 -3.78 16.31
CA ILE A 161 -13.10 -3.56 16.72
C ILE A 161 -13.02 -3.74 18.23
N GLN A 162 -12.05 -4.54 18.67
CA GLN A 162 -11.79 -4.71 20.10
C GLN A 162 -11.45 -3.36 20.74
N LYS A 163 -11.91 -3.17 21.98
CA LYS A 163 -11.57 -1.97 22.75
C LYS A 163 -10.06 -1.82 22.85
N ASP A 164 -9.57 -0.60 22.66
CA ASP A 164 -8.16 -0.21 22.74
C ASP A 164 -7.22 -0.84 21.68
N MET A 165 -7.75 -1.63 20.74
CA MET A 165 -6.99 -2.13 19.59
C MET A 165 -6.67 -0.98 18.62
N PRO A 166 -5.40 -0.76 18.24
CA PRO A 166 -5.05 0.19 17.19
C PRO A 166 -5.81 -0.14 15.89
N PHE A 167 -6.33 0.89 15.21
CA PHE A 167 -7.19 0.72 14.05
C PHE A 167 -6.79 1.66 12.92
N THR A 168 -6.36 1.10 11.80
CA THR A 168 -5.91 1.84 10.62
C THR A 168 -6.48 1.26 9.33
N CYS A 169 -6.05 1.75 8.16
CA CYS A 169 -6.32 1.14 6.87
C CYS A 169 -5.01 0.72 6.15
N ASN A 170 -5.12 -0.17 5.17
CA ASN A 170 -3.97 -0.64 4.39
C ASN A 170 -3.19 0.49 3.69
N TRP A 171 -3.87 1.58 3.31
CA TRP A 171 -3.22 2.73 2.67
C TRP A 171 -2.45 3.63 3.65
N ALA A 172 -2.85 3.66 4.92
CA ALA A 172 -2.10 4.36 5.96
C ALA A 172 -0.85 3.58 6.40
N LEU A 173 -0.75 2.28 6.08
CA LEU A 173 0.43 1.47 6.39
C LEU A 173 1.73 2.01 5.76
N PHE A 174 1.60 2.79 4.68
CA PHE A 174 2.72 3.51 4.07
C PHE A 174 3.39 4.52 5.00
N ASP A 175 2.73 4.95 6.07
CA ASP A 175 3.30 5.79 7.14
C ASP A 175 3.42 5.04 8.48
N VAL A 176 2.51 4.10 8.77
CA VAL A 176 2.53 3.34 10.03
C VAL A 176 3.77 2.46 10.13
N ILE A 177 4.13 1.73 9.06
CA ILE A 177 5.30 0.83 9.10
C ILE A 177 6.60 1.63 9.31
N PRO A 178 6.85 2.74 8.56
CA PRO A 178 7.96 3.64 8.89
C PRO A 178 7.94 4.16 10.33
N ALA A 179 6.79 4.59 10.84
CA ALA A 179 6.69 5.13 12.20
C ALA A 179 6.99 4.09 13.29
N LEU A 180 6.68 2.81 13.05
CA LEU A 180 6.91 1.72 13.99
C LEU A 180 8.27 1.01 13.80
N SER A 181 8.96 1.24 12.68
CA SER A 181 10.18 0.54 12.27
C SER A 181 11.23 0.41 13.39
N GLY A 182 11.57 1.53 14.03
CA GLY A 182 12.59 1.57 15.09
C GLY A 182 12.22 0.75 16.32
N ALA A 183 10.93 0.72 16.70
CA ALA A 183 10.46 -0.09 17.81
C ALA A 183 10.51 -1.59 17.46
N ILE A 184 10.02 -1.95 16.28
CA ILE A 184 9.94 -3.34 15.81
C ILE A 184 11.34 -3.95 15.63
N GLN A 185 12.24 -3.27 14.89
CA GLN A 185 13.57 -3.79 14.59
C GLN A 185 14.47 -3.85 15.84
N GLY A 186 14.36 -2.87 16.74
CA GLY A 186 15.20 -2.77 17.93
C GLY A 186 14.84 -3.73 19.06
N SER A 187 13.61 -4.24 19.10
CA SER A 187 13.10 -5.05 20.21
C SER A 187 12.55 -6.42 19.82
N GLY A 188 12.34 -6.67 18.52
CA GLY A 188 11.61 -7.85 18.04
C GLY A 188 10.12 -7.82 18.40
N GLU A 189 9.59 -6.64 18.73
CA GLU A 189 8.18 -6.45 19.07
C GLU A 189 7.28 -6.83 17.89
N VAL A 190 6.12 -7.37 18.24
CA VAL A 190 5.03 -7.67 17.31
C VAL A 190 3.93 -6.67 17.61
N VAL A 191 3.64 -5.80 16.65
CA VAL A 191 2.56 -4.82 16.80
C VAL A 191 1.26 -5.44 16.32
N GLU A 192 0.28 -5.53 17.22
CA GLU A 192 -1.07 -6.01 16.89
C GLU A 192 -1.99 -4.85 16.53
N MET A 193 -2.77 -5.01 15.46
CA MET A 193 -3.72 -3.98 15.02
C MET A 193 -4.88 -4.52 14.18
N ALA A 194 -5.97 -3.78 14.17
CA ALA A 194 -7.05 -3.92 13.21
C ALA A 194 -6.76 -3.10 11.95
N VAL A 195 -7.01 -3.68 10.77
CA VAL A 195 -6.81 -3.04 9.47
C VAL A 195 -8.12 -3.05 8.69
N LEU A 196 -8.57 -1.89 8.23
CA LEU A 196 -9.66 -1.76 7.27
C LEU A 196 -9.08 -1.80 5.85
N GLU A 197 -9.24 -2.94 5.18
CA GLU A 197 -8.79 -3.16 3.80
C GLU A 197 -9.66 -2.34 2.86
N ASP A 198 -9.01 -1.46 2.09
CA ASP A 198 -9.59 -0.52 1.12
C ASP A 198 -10.76 0.29 1.67
N LEU A 199 -10.76 0.51 2.99
CA LEU A 199 -11.79 1.23 3.74
C LEU A 199 -13.18 0.55 3.76
N GLU A 200 -13.25 -0.74 3.39
CA GLU A 200 -14.52 -1.48 3.29
C GLU A 200 -14.55 -2.74 4.17
N LYS A 201 -13.42 -3.45 4.27
CA LYS A 201 -13.40 -4.79 4.86
C LYS A 201 -12.52 -4.87 6.08
N LEU A 202 -13.14 -5.07 7.25
CA LEU A 202 -12.41 -5.12 8.51
C LEU A 202 -11.63 -6.43 8.66
N ARG A 203 -10.34 -6.30 8.97
CA ARG A 203 -9.44 -7.38 9.40
C ARG A 203 -9.11 -7.15 10.87
N PRO A 204 -9.74 -7.87 11.81
CA PRO A 204 -9.77 -7.45 13.21
C PRO A 204 -8.46 -7.68 13.97
N MET A 205 -7.62 -8.61 13.52
CA MET A 205 -6.38 -8.97 14.23
C MET A 205 -5.28 -9.28 13.23
N ASN A 206 -4.35 -8.34 13.08
CA ASN A 206 -3.17 -8.45 12.24
C ASN A 206 -1.93 -8.07 13.02
N ARG A 207 -0.78 -8.51 12.51
CA ARG A 207 0.52 -8.39 13.17
C ARG A 207 1.53 -7.85 12.19
N ILE A 208 2.25 -6.81 12.61
CA ILE A 208 3.42 -6.30 11.90
C ILE A 208 4.66 -6.69 12.69
N SER A 209 5.67 -7.22 11.99
CA SER A 209 6.99 -7.45 12.59
C SER A 209 8.09 -7.35 11.53
N PHE A 210 9.34 -7.30 12.00
CA PHE A 210 10.53 -7.23 11.16
C PHE A 210 10.80 -8.59 10.52
N LEU A 211 11.11 -8.57 9.23
CA LEU A 211 11.44 -9.75 8.45
C LEU A 211 12.97 -9.94 8.40
N GLU A 212 13.65 -9.04 7.69
CA GLU A 212 15.08 -9.08 7.43
C GLU A 212 15.56 -7.75 6.83
N SER A 213 16.87 -7.52 6.82
CA SER A 213 17.49 -6.45 6.04
C SER A 213 18.19 -7.06 4.84
N ILE A 214 17.95 -6.49 3.65
CA ILE A 214 18.61 -6.92 2.41
C ILE A 214 19.35 -5.74 1.78
N GLN A 215 20.28 -6.08 0.90
CA GLN A 215 20.94 -5.10 0.05
C GLN A 215 20.43 -5.26 -1.38
N LEU A 216 19.76 -4.25 -1.92
CA LEU A 216 19.36 -4.20 -3.33
C LEU A 216 20.18 -3.10 -4.03
N HIS A 217 21.14 -3.51 -4.85
CA HIS A 217 22.17 -2.63 -5.40
C HIS A 217 22.90 -1.83 -4.30
N GLU A 218 22.90 -0.50 -4.37
CA GLU A 218 23.56 0.39 -3.39
C GLU A 218 22.62 0.83 -2.27
N THR A 219 21.36 0.38 -2.25
CA THR A 219 20.37 0.73 -1.23
C THR A 219 20.09 -0.44 -0.30
N GLN A 220 20.27 -0.23 1.00
CA GLN A 220 19.79 -1.15 2.02
C GLN A 220 18.26 -1.02 2.14
N LEU A 221 17.58 -2.15 2.20
CA LEU A 221 16.14 -2.24 2.44
C LEU A 221 15.86 -3.03 3.71
N ASP A 222 15.04 -2.46 4.59
CA ASP A 222 14.56 -3.14 5.79
C ASP A 222 13.14 -3.65 5.56
N GLY A 223 12.99 -4.97 5.66
CA GLY A 223 11.77 -5.71 5.38
C GLY A 223 10.90 -5.91 6.60
N TYR A 224 9.60 -5.80 6.40
CA TYR A 224 8.56 -6.02 7.38
C TYR A 224 7.48 -6.92 6.76
N TYR A 225 6.78 -7.69 7.58
CA TYR A 225 5.65 -8.48 7.15
C TYR A 225 4.40 -8.13 7.94
N LEU A 226 3.26 -8.13 7.25
CA LEU A 226 1.92 -8.01 7.83
C LEU A 226 1.14 -9.29 7.54
N TYR A 227 0.62 -9.92 8.58
CA TYR A 227 -0.21 -11.13 8.46
C TYR A 227 -1.28 -11.14 9.55
N GLY A 228 -2.41 -11.80 9.31
CA GLY A 228 -3.51 -11.78 10.26
C GLY A 228 -4.75 -12.51 9.79
N GLU A 229 -5.83 -12.36 10.56
CA GLU A 229 -7.10 -13.00 10.27
C GLU A 229 -7.75 -12.41 9.02
N GLY A 230 -7.94 -13.26 8.00
CA GLY A 230 -8.59 -12.89 6.75
C GLY A 230 -7.75 -12.04 5.79
N LEU A 231 -6.52 -11.69 6.16
CA LEU A 231 -5.57 -10.98 5.31
C LEU A 231 -4.50 -11.97 4.81
N LEU A 232 -4.27 -12.01 3.51
CA LEU A 232 -3.12 -12.73 2.96
C LEU A 232 -1.83 -12.00 3.34
N PRO A 233 -0.72 -12.71 3.62
CA PRO A 233 0.53 -12.06 3.98
C PRO A 233 0.96 -11.00 2.97
N SER A 234 1.46 -9.88 3.48
CA SER A 234 2.07 -8.82 2.68
C SER A 234 3.44 -8.45 3.26
N TYR A 235 4.33 -7.97 2.39
CA TYR A 235 5.71 -7.64 2.69
C TYR A 235 5.99 -6.21 2.30
N TRP A 236 6.72 -5.49 3.14
CA TRP A 236 6.93 -4.07 3.04
C TRP A 236 8.41 -3.78 3.22
N TRP A 237 9.00 -3.01 2.31
CA TRP A 237 10.43 -2.74 2.28
C TRP A 237 10.68 -1.24 2.39
N LEU A 238 11.32 -0.86 3.48
CA LEU A 238 11.69 0.52 3.74
C LEU A 238 13.09 0.80 3.18
N ASP A 239 13.26 1.93 2.52
CA ASP A 239 14.58 2.43 2.17
C ASP A 239 15.26 3.16 3.34
N MET A 240 16.52 3.52 3.16
CA MET A 240 17.29 4.27 4.16
C MET A 240 16.69 5.64 4.52
N GLY A 241 15.78 6.16 3.71
CA GLY A 241 15.02 7.39 3.97
C GLY A 241 13.73 7.17 4.74
N GLY A 242 13.41 5.93 5.11
CA GLY A 242 12.16 5.56 5.78
C GLY A 242 10.95 5.51 4.85
N ASN A 243 11.14 5.57 3.53
CA ASN A 243 10.04 5.44 2.58
C ASN A 243 9.75 3.96 2.33
N VAL A 244 8.47 3.60 2.24
CA VAL A 244 8.10 2.31 1.65
C VAL A 244 8.48 2.34 0.18
N ALA A 245 9.60 1.73 -0.16
CA ALA A 245 10.10 1.62 -1.52
C ALA A 245 9.33 0.53 -2.28
N ILE A 246 9.01 -0.57 -1.59
CA ILE A 246 8.30 -1.69 -2.20
C ILE A 246 7.27 -2.25 -1.21
N SER A 247 6.03 -2.45 -1.66
CA SER A 247 4.99 -3.18 -0.92
C SER A 247 4.44 -4.28 -1.80
N ALA A 248 4.48 -5.52 -1.32
CA ALA A 248 4.04 -6.69 -2.05
C ALA A 248 2.95 -7.41 -1.25
N ASN A 249 1.77 -7.57 -1.84
CA ASN A 249 0.71 -8.41 -1.28
C ASN A 249 0.53 -9.68 -2.14
N PHE A 250 -0.56 -10.41 -1.98
CA PHE A 250 -0.77 -11.61 -2.79
C PHE A 250 -0.95 -11.31 -4.28
N PHE A 251 -1.70 -10.26 -4.64
CA PHE A 251 -2.09 -10.01 -6.03
C PHE A 251 -1.11 -9.13 -6.80
N GLN A 252 -0.44 -8.21 -6.10
CA GLN A 252 0.36 -7.18 -6.72
C GLN A 252 1.53 -6.70 -5.86
N THR A 253 2.47 -6.05 -6.52
CA THR A 253 3.59 -5.35 -5.91
C THR A 253 3.58 -3.88 -6.35
N CYS A 254 3.52 -2.97 -5.39
CA CYS A 254 3.71 -1.54 -5.59
C CYS A 254 5.19 -1.19 -5.44
N VAL A 255 5.77 -0.52 -6.43
CA VAL A 255 7.17 -0.07 -6.41
C VAL A 255 7.19 1.45 -6.52
N LEU A 256 7.88 2.11 -5.59
CA LEU A 256 7.98 3.56 -5.54
C LEU A 256 8.68 4.08 -6.79
N ARG A 257 7.99 4.95 -7.53
CA ARG A 257 8.47 5.56 -8.78
C ARG A 257 8.91 7.00 -8.57
N GLU A 258 8.17 7.75 -7.76
CA GLU A 258 8.33 9.19 -7.61
C GLU A 258 7.74 9.67 -6.28
N ILE A 259 8.35 10.72 -5.71
CA ILE A 259 7.78 11.49 -4.61
C ILE A 259 7.70 12.93 -5.10
N VAL A 260 6.51 13.52 -5.02
CA VAL A 260 6.23 14.91 -5.37
C VAL A 260 5.85 15.66 -4.09
N GLY A 261 6.65 16.65 -3.71
CA GLY A 261 6.36 17.53 -2.56
C GLY A 261 7.61 18.03 -1.84
N GLY A 262 7.54 19.29 -1.37
CA GLY A 262 8.54 19.94 -0.52
C GLY A 262 9.19 21.22 -1.04
N SER A 263 8.49 22.15 -1.68
CA SER A 263 8.93 23.56 -1.74
C SER A 263 8.14 24.38 -0.73
N ALA A 264 8.83 25.03 0.21
CA ALA A 264 8.27 26.15 0.96
C ALA A 264 7.97 27.33 0.01
#